data_AF-A0A645JE72-F1
#
_entry.id   AF-A0A645JE72-F1
#
_cell.length_a   1.000
_cell.length_b   1.000
_cell.length_c   1.000
_cell.angle_alpha   90.00
_cell.angle_beta   90.00
_cell.angle_gamma   90.00
#
_symmetry.space_group_name_H-M   'P 1'
#
loop_
_entity.id
_entity.type
_entity.pdbx_description
1 polymer ?
#
loop_
_entity_poly.entity_id
_entity_poly.type
_entity_poly.pdbx_seq_one_letter_code
_entity_poly.pdbx_strand_id
1 'polypeptide(L)' 'MKKPEAIIRSMTLKERRKPDILNASRRKRIASGAGVTVQDVNQLMRQFDQMRKMMKQMMGNKRGLRGKMKMPPFN' A
#
# COMPACT_ATOMS: atom_id res chain seq x y z
N MET A 1 6.36 14.15 15.18
CA MET A 1 5.52 13.15 14.48
C MET A 1 6.42 12.25 13.62
N LYS A 2 6.68 10.99 14.01
CA LYS A 2 7.47 10.00 13.22
C LYS A 2 6.89 8.57 13.22
N LYS A 3 5.63 8.41 13.64
CA LYS A 3 5.01 7.08 13.84
C LYS A 3 5.04 6.19 12.58
N PRO A 4 4.73 6.69 11.36
CA PRO A 4 4.76 5.86 10.16
C PRO A 4 6.16 5.38 9.78
N GLU A 5 7.16 6.26 9.87
CA GLU A 5 8.55 5.93 9.54
C GLU A 5 9.12 4.88 10.49
N ALA A 6 8.84 4.98 11.79
CA ALA A 6 9.26 4.01 12.79
C ALA A 6 8.68 2.61 12.51
N ILE A 7 7.39 2.54 12.13
CA ILE A 7 6.72 1.29 11.75
C ILE A 7 7.39 0.68 10.51
N ILE A 8 7.59 1.47 9.46
CA ILE A 8 8.21 0.98 8.21
C ILE A 8 9.64 0.52 8.47
N ARG A 9 10.43 1.27 9.26
CA ARG A 9 11.81 0.90 9.62
C ARG A 9 11.88 -0.42 10.40
N SER A 10 10.84 -0.76 11.17
CA SER A 10 10.74 -2.01 11.94
C SER A 10 10.27 -3.24 11.12
N MET A 11 9.91 -3.05 9.85
CA MET A 11 9.60 -4.13 8.91
C MET A 11 10.85 -4.68 8.25
N THR A 12 10.82 -5.97 7.93
CA THR A 12 11.81 -6.61 7.05
C THR A 12 11.58 -6.23 5.58
N LEU A 13 12.60 -6.37 4.73
CA LEU A 13 12.49 -6.17 3.29
C LEU A 13 11.37 -6.99 2.64
N LYS A 14 11.19 -8.25 3.08
CA LYS A 14 10.13 -9.13 2.59
C LYS A 14 8.74 -8.57 2.92
N GLU A 15 8.54 -8.09 4.15
CA GLU A 15 7.27 -7.51 4.61
C GLU A 15 6.97 -6.18 3.92
N ARG A 16 7.97 -5.32 3.70
CA ARG A 16 7.77 -4.04 2.96
C ARG A 16 7.37 -4.28 1.50
N ARG A 17 8.01 -5.25 0.84
CA ARG A 17 7.70 -5.61 -0.56
C ARG A 17 6.36 -6.32 -0.70
N LYS A 18 5.99 -7.15 0.28
CA LYS A 18 4.74 -7.91 0.26
C LYS A 18 4.00 -7.75 1.60
N PRO A 19 3.26 -6.64 1.78
CA PRO A 19 2.57 -6.36 3.05
C PRO A 19 1.48 -7.37 3.39
N ASP A 20 1.00 -8.13 2.39
CA ASP A 20 -0.02 -9.17 2.54
C ASP A 20 0.44 -10.34 3.43
N ILE A 21 1.75 -10.51 3.68
CA ILE A 21 2.28 -11.56 4.56
C ILE A 21 2.22 -11.19 6.05
N LEU A 22 1.80 -9.97 6.38
CA LEU A 22 1.75 -9.47 7.76
C LEU A 22 0.57 -10.10 8.52
N ASN A 23 0.87 -11.15 9.29
CA ASN A 23 -0.03 -11.75 10.26
C ASN A 23 0.04 -11.05 11.63
N ALA A 24 -0.75 -11.51 12.60
CA ALA A 24 -0.80 -10.94 13.96
C ALA A 24 0.56 -10.95 14.66
N SER A 25 1.32 -12.05 14.56
CA SER A 25 2.65 -12.19 15.16
C SER A 25 3.65 -11.16 14.61
N ARG A 26 3.70 -11.00 13.28
CA ARG A 26 4.55 -10.00 12.62
C ARG A 26 4.17 -8.58 13.01
N ARG A 27 2.87 -8.27 13.06
CA ARG A 27 2.38 -6.96 13.49
C ARG A 27 2.76 -6.65 14.93
N LYS A 28 2.68 -7.63 15.84
CA LYS A 28 3.15 -7.48 17.23
C LYS A 28 4.64 -7.16 17.31
N ARG A 29 5.48 -7.88 16.55
CA ARG A 29 6.94 -7.61 16.47
C ARG A 29 7.26 -6.23 15.92
N ILE A 30 6.54 -5.78 14.89
CA ILE A 30 6.72 -4.45 14.30
C ILE A 30 6.32 -3.35 15.29
N ALA A 31 5.17 -3.53 15.96
CA ALA A 31 4.69 -2.59 16.97
C ALA A 31 5.70 -2.43 18.12
N SER A 32 6.22 -3.54 18.65
CA SER A 32 7.26 -3.52 19.69
C SER A 32 8.56 -2.89 19.21
N GLY A 33 9.01 -3.18 17.99
CA GLY A 33 10.24 -2.60 17.42
C GLY A 33 10.14 -1.10 17.11
N ALA A 34 8.93 -0.63 16.81
CA ALA A 34 8.66 0.76 16.48
C ALA A 34 8.24 1.62 17.70
N GLY A 35 8.01 1.01 18.87
CA GLY A 35 7.51 1.70 20.06
C GLY A 35 6.07 2.21 19.89
N VAL A 36 5.22 1.46 19.17
CA VAL A 36 3.81 1.81 18.91
C VAL A 36 2.88 0.66 19.24
N THR A 37 1.57 0.89 19.14
CA THR A 37 0.57 -0.17 19.35
C THR A 37 0.35 -0.99 18.08
N VAL A 38 -0.21 -2.20 18.25
CA VAL A 38 -0.62 -3.03 17.09
C VAL A 38 -1.72 -2.34 16.27
N GLN A 39 -2.55 -1.54 16.93
CA GLN A 39 -3.60 -0.73 16.33
C GLN A 39 -3.02 0.33 15.39
N ASP A 40 -1.93 1.00 15.78
CA ASP A 40 -1.22 1.94 14.90
C ASP A 40 -0.72 1.24 13.62
N VAL A 41 -0.15 0.04 13.76
CA VAL A 41 0.29 -0.77 12.61
C VAL A 41 -0.90 -1.16 11.72
N ASN A 42 -2.01 -1.59 12.32
CA ASN A 42 -3.23 -1.93 11.57
C ASN A 42 -3.81 -0.74 10.81
N GLN A 43 -3.79 0.45 11.41
CA GLN A 43 -4.28 1.67 10.79
C GLN A 43 -3.43 2.03 9.56
N LEU A 44 -2.10 1.96 9.69
CA LEU A 44 -1.19 2.20 8.56
C LEU A 44 -1.44 1.20 7.42
N MET A 45 -1.65 -0.08 7.76
CA MET A 45 -1.94 -1.12 6.78
C MET A 45 -3.25 -0.89 6.03
N ARG A 46 -4.30 -0.41 6.72
CA ARG A 46 -5.58 -0.07 6.10
C ARG A 46 -5.44 1.11 5.13
N GLN A 47 -4.73 2.17 5.55
CA GLN A 47 -4.46 3.32 4.70
C GLN A 47 -3.69 2.92 3.44
N PHE A 48 -2.67 2.07 3.60
CA PHE A 48 -1.91 1.55 2.47
C PHE A 48 -2.77 0.75 1.48
N ASP A 49 -3.65 -0.14 1.98
CA ASP A 49 -4.54 -0.92 1.12
C ASP A 49 -5.55 -0.03 0.37
N GLN A 50 -6.09 1.00 1.03
CA GLN A 50 -6.96 2.00 0.39
C GLN A 50 -6.22 2.74 -0.73
N MET A 51 -4.99 3.21 -0.48
CA MET A 51 -4.18 3.87 -1.51
C MET A 51 -3.84 2.92 -2.67
N ARG A 52 -3.49 1.65 -2.38
CA ARG A 52 -3.28 0.62 -3.41
C ARG A 52 -4.51 0.43 -4.29
N LYS A 53 -5.70 0.34 -3.70
CA LYS A 53 -6.98 0.21 -4.42
C LYS A 53 -7.23 1.40 -5.33
N MET A 54 -7.06 2.61 -4.79
CA MET A 54 -7.22 3.86 -5.56
C MET A 54 -6.23 3.93 -6.73
N MET A 55 -4.95 3.64 -6.51
CA MET A 55 -3.95 3.59 -7.60
C MET A 55 -4.31 2.55 -8.66
N LYS A 56 -4.79 1.37 -8.26
CA LYS A 56 -5.21 0.32 -9.19
C LYS A 56 -6.42 0.75 -10.03
N GLN A 57 -7.40 1.41 -9.43
CA GLN A 57 -8.56 1.95 -10.15
C GLN A 57 -8.14 3.05 -11.13
N MET A 58 -7.25 3.97 -10.71
CA MET A 58 -6.77 5.05 -11.56
C MET A 58 -5.92 4.54 -12.74
N MET A 59 -5.07 3.53 -12.52
CA MET A 59 -4.30 2.85 -13.56
C MET A 59 -5.20 2.01 -14.49
N GLY A 60 -6.24 1.38 -13.96
CA GLY A 60 -7.23 0.64 -14.73
C GLY A 60 -8.00 1.53 -15.69
N ASN A 61 -8.41 2.72 -15.25
CA ASN A 61 -9.13 3.69 -16.07
C ASN A 61 -8.25 4.30 -17.19
N LYS A 62 -6.94 4.50 -16.96
CA LYS A 62 -6.01 4.95 -18.02
C LYS A 62 -5.86 3.93 -19.16
N ARG A 63 -5.99 2.63 -18.88
CA ARG A 63 -5.99 1.57 -19.91
C ARG A 63 -7.30 1.56 -20.73
N GLY A 64 -8.43 1.92 -20.11
CA GLY A 64 -9.71 2.09 -20.81
C GLY A 64 -9.77 3.30 -21.75
N LEU A 65 -9.09 4.40 -21.39
CA LEU A 65 -9.02 5.62 -22.21
C LEU A 65 -8.08 5.47 -23.43
N ARG A 66 -6.96 4.75 -23.33
CA ARG A 66 -6.07 4.46 -24.48
C ARG A 66 -6.69 3.54 -25.54
N GLY A 67 -7.73 2.77 -25.20
CA GLY A 67 -8.44 1.90 -26.15
C GLY A 67 -9.54 2.61 -26.95
N LYS A 68 -9.99 3.80 -26.52
CA LYS A 68 -11.06 4.56 -27.18
C LYS A 68 -10.57 5.72 -28.04
N MET A 69 -9.28 6.01 -28.05
CA MET A 69 -8.67 7.01 -28.94
C MET A 69 -8.22 6.33 -30.25
N LYS A 70 -9.15 5.66 -30.94
CA LYS A 70 -8.99 5.39 -32.38
C LYS A 70 -9.13 6.73 -33.07
N MET A 71 -8.02 7.34 -33.48
CA MET A 71 -8.08 8.54 -34.33
C MET A 71 -8.86 8.17 -35.60
N PRO A 72 -9.83 8.99 -36.03
CA PRO A 72 -10.50 8.76 -37.31
C PRO A 72 -9.47 8.85 -38.45
N PRO A 73 -9.60 8.05 -39.51
CA PRO A 73 -8.71 8.15 -40.65
C PRO A 73 -8.91 9.53 -41.29
N PHE A 74 -7.80 10.24 -41.52
CA PHE A 74 -7.80 11.42 -42.36
C PHE A 74 -8.01 10.96 -43.80
N ASN A 75 -9.06 11.46 -44.43
CA ASN A 75 -9.33 11.30 -45.86
C ASN A 75 -8.76 12.50 -46.62
#